data_AF-A0A0L0F7M6-F1
#
_entry.id   AF-A0A0L0F7M6-F1
#
_cell.length_a   1.000
_cell.length_b   1.000
_cell.length_c   1.000
_cell.angle_alpha   90.00
_cell.angle_beta   90.00
_cell.angle_gamma   90.00
#
_symmetry.space_group_name_H-M   'P 1'
#
loop_
_entity.id
_entity.type
_entity.pdbx_description
1 polymer ?
#
loop_
_entity_poly.entity_id
_entity_poly.type
_entity_poly.pdbx_seq_one_letter_code
_entity_poly.pdbx_strand_id
1 'polypeptide(L)'
;MHVQEVDDPYEAFVWVDFPSEEDGKKVIQRSVLASELYDVWGWGHSVEDAYAQAHTVTPERMGRCSEPDVTFKVVVDAYGVNMKRSYQRTIFPYWADFTLPGQVDLE
;
A
#
# COMPACT_ATOMS: atom_id res chain seq x y z
N MET A 1 -17.12 -4.64 9.29
CA MET A 1 -16.62 -3.61 8.36
C MET A 1 -16.81 -2.28 9.04
N HIS A 2 -15.73 -1.69 9.54
CA HIS A 2 -15.74 -0.33 10.04
C HIS A 2 -15.18 0.55 8.91
N VAL A 3 -15.92 1.57 8.52
CA VAL A 3 -15.49 2.56 7.53
C VAL A 3 -15.22 3.82 8.31
N GLN A 4 -14.04 4.42 8.16
CA GLN A 4 -13.80 5.74 8.77
C GLN A 4 -14.63 6.79 8.05
N GLU A 5 -15.19 7.73 8.79
CA GLU A 5 -15.86 8.89 8.20
C GLU A 5 -14.86 9.69 7.38
N VAL A 6 -15.29 10.08 6.18
CA VAL A 6 -14.47 10.83 5.23
C VAL A 6 -14.87 12.30 5.34
N ASP A 7 -13.93 13.15 5.78
CA ASP A 7 -14.16 14.59 5.93
C ASP A 7 -14.21 15.33 4.57
N ASP A 8 -13.58 14.77 3.53
CA ASP A 8 -13.57 15.31 2.17
C ASP A 8 -14.42 14.46 1.20
N PRO A 9 -15.53 14.99 0.65
CA PRO A 9 -16.38 14.26 -0.29
C PRO A 9 -15.69 13.90 -1.62
N TYR A 10 -14.49 14.42 -1.89
CA TYR A 10 -13.67 14.11 -3.06
C TYR A 10 -12.48 13.20 -2.75
N GLU A 11 -12.34 12.73 -1.51
CA GLU A 11 -11.31 11.76 -1.14
C GLU A 11 -11.47 10.49 -1.98
N ALA A 12 -10.38 10.07 -2.62
CA ALA A 12 -10.39 8.92 -3.51
C ALA A 12 -10.14 7.60 -2.80
N PHE A 13 -9.64 7.67 -1.57
CA PHE A 13 -9.31 6.51 -0.74
C PHE A 13 -10.17 6.48 0.51
N VAL A 14 -10.77 5.33 0.78
CA VAL A 14 -11.53 5.12 2.01
C VAL A 14 -10.85 4.05 2.84
N TRP A 15 -10.62 4.35 4.11
CA TRP A 15 -10.09 3.39 5.07
C TRP A 15 -11.17 2.44 5.54
N VAL A 16 -10.92 1.14 5.37
CA VAL A 16 -11.90 0.09 5.72
C VAL A 16 -11.18 -1.07 6.40
N ASP A 17 -11.71 -1.46 7.56
CA ASP A 17 -11.28 -2.66 8.25
C ASP A 17 -12.09 -3.87 7.79
N PHE A 18 -11.41 -4.79 7.11
CA PHE A 18 -11.94 -6.10 6.72
C PHE A 18 -11.47 -7.20 7.67
N PRO A 19 -12.34 -8.18 8.02
CA PRO A 19 -11.93 -9.34 8.81
C PRO A 19 -10.94 -10.26 8.09
N SER A 20 -10.94 -10.24 6.76
CA SER A 20 -10.06 -11.03 5.90
C SER A 20 -9.90 -10.38 4.52
N GLU A 21 -8.81 -10.72 3.83
CA GLU A 21 -8.59 -10.32 2.43
C GLU A 21 -9.73 -10.80 1.50
N GLU A 22 -10.27 -11.99 1.75
CA GLU A 22 -11.39 -12.53 0.97
C GLU A 22 -12.65 -11.68 1.09
N ASP A 23 -12.93 -11.13 2.27
CA ASP A 23 -14.09 -10.26 2.47
C ASP A 23 -13.92 -8.92 1.75
N GLY A 24 -12.71 -8.36 1.77
CA GLY A 24 -12.38 -7.16 0.97
C GLY A 24 -12.59 -7.41 -0.53
N LYS A 25 -12.09 -8.55 -1.04
CA LYS A 25 -12.30 -8.94 -2.45
C LYS A 25 -13.77 -9.07 -2.82
N LYS A 26 -14.61 -9.67 -1.96
CA LYS A 26 -16.07 -9.79 -2.20
C LYS A 26 -16.73 -8.41 -2.31
N VAL A 27 -16.28 -7.43 -1.53
CA VAL A 27 -16.83 -6.06 -1.57
C VAL A 27 -16.42 -5.35 -2.86
N ILE A 28 -15.14 -5.38 -3.25
CA ILE A 28 -14.68 -4.77 -4.49
C ILE A 28 -15.37 -5.37 -5.71
N GLN A 29 -15.50 -6.71 -5.78
CA GLN A 29 -16.17 -7.39 -6.90
C GLN A 29 -17.63 -6.98 -7.13
N ARG A 30 -18.28 -6.43 -6.09
CA ARG A 30 -19.67 -5.98 -6.15
C ARG A 30 -19.80 -4.45 -6.19
N SER A 31 -18.68 -3.75 -6.11
CA SER A 31 -18.63 -2.29 -6.11
C SER A 31 -18.69 -1.75 -7.53
N VAL A 32 -19.43 -0.65 -7.71
CA VAL A 32 -19.47 0.08 -8.99
C VAL A 32 -18.39 1.15 -9.06
N LEU A 33 -18.05 1.75 -7.90
CA LEU A 33 -17.16 2.92 -7.81
C LEU A 33 -15.77 2.59 -7.26
N ALA A 34 -15.62 1.48 -6.52
CA ALA A 34 -14.33 1.05 -6.00
C ALA A 34 -13.68 0.09 -7.00
N SER A 35 -12.50 0.45 -7.50
CA SER A 35 -11.75 -0.31 -8.50
C SER A 35 -10.60 -1.13 -7.91
N GLU A 36 -10.00 -0.65 -6.83
CA GLU A 36 -8.78 -1.22 -6.26
C GLU A 36 -8.88 -1.36 -4.74
N LEU A 37 -8.15 -2.33 -4.20
CA LEU A 37 -8.01 -2.58 -2.77
C LEU A 37 -6.52 -2.76 -2.46
N TYR A 38 -6.05 -1.97 -1.51
CA TYR A 38 -4.68 -2.02 -1.03
C TYR A 38 -4.66 -2.48 0.41
N ASP A 39 -3.77 -3.41 0.75
CA ASP A 39 -3.40 -3.64 2.13
C ASP A 39 -2.40 -2.56 2.54
N VAL A 40 -2.69 -1.87 3.64
CA VAL A 40 -1.90 -0.70 4.05
C VAL A 40 -0.98 -1.08 5.20
N TRP A 41 0.32 -1.04 4.91
CA TRP A 41 1.38 -1.39 5.85
C TRP A 41 1.93 -0.20 6.62
N GLY A 42 1.86 1.00 6.05
CA GLY A 42 2.28 2.24 6.70
C GLY A 42 1.63 3.48 6.10
N TRP A 43 1.51 4.54 6.89
CA TRP A 43 0.97 5.85 6.51
C TRP A 43 1.70 6.97 7.27
N GLY A 44 1.69 8.17 6.71
CA GLY A 44 2.29 9.33 7.34
C GLY A 44 2.25 10.58 6.45
N HIS A 45 2.69 11.71 7.01
CA HIS A 45 2.81 12.98 6.28
C HIS A 45 4.15 13.11 5.54
N SER A 46 5.06 12.17 5.77
CA SER A 46 6.35 12.04 5.09
C SER A 46 6.58 10.60 4.65
N VAL A 47 7.52 10.42 3.70
CA VAL A 47 7.91 9.09 3.21
C VAL A 47 8.57 8.30 4.34
N GLU A 48 9.35 8.97 5.17
CA GLU A 48 10.02 8.45 6.35
C GLU A 48 9.04 7.87 7.36
N ASP A 49 7.95 8.59 7.66
CA ASP A 49 6.92 8.14 8.61
C ASP A 49 6.21 6.88 8.11
N ALA A 50 5.80 6.89 6.84
CA ALA A 50 5.13 5.76 6.21
C ALA A 50 6.04 4.53 6.16
N TYR A 51 7.31 4.73 5.81
CA TYR A 51 8.33 3.69 5.80
C TYR A 51 8.57 3.11 7.20
N ALA A 52 8.79 3.95 8.21
CA ALA A 52 9.03 3.51 9.57
C ALA A 52 7.87 2.66 10.12
N GLN A 53 6.62 3.02 9.79
CA GLN A 53 5.47 2.23 10.17
C GLN A 53 5.38 0.92 9.40
N ALA A 54 5.62 0.94 8.08
CA ALA A 54 5.61 -0.27 7.25
C ALA A 54 6.63 -1.32 7.73
N HIS A 55 7.78 -0.89 8.26
CA HIS A 55 8.79 -1.79 8.85
C HIS A 55 8.37 -2.51 10.13
N THR A 56 7.26 -2.10 10.76
CA THR A 56 6.73 -2.77 11.95
C THR A 56 5.78 -3.92 11.63
N VAL A 57 5.42 -4.09 10.35
CA VAL A 57 4.51 -5.16 9.91
C VAL A 57 5.19 -6.52 10.07
N THR A 58 4.50 -7.46 10.71
CA THR A 58 5.06 -8.80 10.94
C THR A 58 4.93 -9.69 9.70
N PRO A 59 5.81 -10.70 9.52
CA PRO A 59 5.72 -11.63 8.40
C PRO A 59 4.36 -12.33 8.30
N GLU A 60 3.70 -12.63 9.43
CA GLU A 60 2.37 -13.23 9.45
C GLU A 60 1.32 -12.33 8.80
N ARG A 61 1.45 -11.00 8.98
CA ARG A 61 0.56 -10.02 8.36
C ARG A 61 0.87 -9.79 6.88
N MET A 62 2.13 -9.94 6.47
CA MET A 62 2.54 -9.88 5.06
C MET A 62 2.01 -11.07 4.24
N GLY A 63 1.64 -12.17 4.90
CA GLY A 63 1.06 -13.35 4.25
C GLY A 63 2.01 -13.92 3.18
N ARG A 64 1.50 -14.12 1.96
CA ARG A 64 2.29 -14.65 0.85
C ARG A 64 3.47 -13.76 0.45
N CYS A 65 3.43 -12.46 0.77
CA CYS A 65 4.55 -11.57 0.50
C CYS A 65 5.80 -11.92 1.33
N SER A 66 5.68 -12.80 2.32
CA SER A 66 6.81 -13.33 3.09
C SER A 66 7.43 -14.61 2.50
N GLU A 67 6.92 -15.11 1.37
CA GLU A 67 7.46 -16.29 0.70
C GLU A 67 8.70 -15.91 -0.16
N PRO A 68 9.80 -16.68 -0.13
CA PRO A 68 11.06 -16.31 -0.76
C PRO A 68 11.06 -16.39 -2.30
N ASP A 69 10.07 -17.06 -2.89
CA ASP A 69 9.89 -17.20 -4.34
C ASP A 69 9.04 -16.09 -4.98
N VAL A 70 8.55 -15.14 -4.16
CA VAL A 70 7.79 -13.99 -4.64
C VAL A 70 8.74 -12.86 -5.04
N THR A 71 8.50 -12.24 -6.19
CA THR A 71 9.20 -11.03 -6.61
C THR A 71 8.31 -9.81 -6.45
N PHE A 72 8.93 -8.66 -6.20
CA PHE A 72 8.20 -7.42 -5.93
C PHE A 72 8.64 -6.32 -6.88
N LYS A 73 7.68 -5.48 -7.26
CA LYS A 73 7.93 -4.21 -7.96
C LYS A 73 7.46 -3.07 -7.08
N VAL A 74 8.32 -2.08 -6.88
CA VAL A 74 7.94 -0.85 -6.17
C VAL A 74 7.35 0.15 -7.16
N VAL A 75 6.13 0.63 -6.88
CA VAL A 75 5.47 1.67 -7.66
C VAL A 75 5.24 2.87 -6.75
N VAL A 76 5.61 4.06 -7.23
CA VAL A 76 5.36 5.31 -6.52
C VAL A 76 4.47 6.19 -7.39
N ASP A 77 3.22 6.36 -6.94
CA ASP A 77 2.21 7.14 -7.64
C ASP A 77 1.66 8.26 -6.74
N ALA A 78 1.04 9.25 -7.37
CA ALA A 78 0.40 10.36 -6.70
C ALA A 78 -1.01 10.56 -7.26
N TYR A 79 -1.99 10.62 -6.37
CA TYR A 79 -3.37 10.88 -6.76
C TYR A 79 -3.63 12.38 -6.93
N GLY A 80 -4.37 12.76 -7.97
CA GLY A 80 -4.80 14.15 -8.22
C GLY A 80 -3.69 15.11 -8.67
N VAL A 81 -2.42 14.69 -8.70
CA VAL A 81 -1.28 15.53 -9.10
C VAL A 81 -0.26 14.75 -9.92
N ASN A 82 0.46 15.45 -10.80
CA ASN A 82 1.58 14.85 -11.53
C ASN A 82 2.85 14.90 -10.67
N MET A 83 3.37 13.72 -10.33
CA MET A 83 4.65 13.61 -9.63
C MET A 83 5.81 13.59 -10.63
N LYS A 84 6.85 14.39 -10.36
CA LYS A 84 8.05 14.40 -11.21
C LYS A 84 8.83 13.10 -11.04
N ARG A 85 9.28 12.51 -12.14
CA ARG A 85 10.16 11.32 -12.14
C ARG A 85 11.43 11.52 -11.29
N SER A 86 11.96 12.74 -11.22
CA SER A 86 13.12 13.04 -10.36
C SER A 86 12.83 12.84 -8.88
N TYR A 87 11.59 13.10 -8.44
CA TYR A 87 11.16 12.92 -7.05
C TYR A 87 10.81 11.45 -6.77
N GLN A 88 10.17 10.73 -7.71
CA GLN A 88 10.01 9.27 -7.59
C GLN A 88 11.35 8.57 -7.31
N ARG A 89 12.41 8.99 -8.00
CA ARG A 89 13.77 8.46 -7.81
C ARG A 89 14.37 8.74 -6.43
N THR A 90 13.88 9.74 -5.69
CA THR A 90 14.31 9.94 -4.30
C THR A 90 13.58 9.03 -3.32
N ILE A 91 12.44 8.45 -3.71
CA ILE A 91 11.62 7.57 -2.87
C ILE A 91 12.05 6.10 -2.97
N PHE A 92 12.39 5.62 -4.17
CA PHE A 92 12.79 4.21 -4.35
C PHE A 92 13.88 3.70 -3.39
N PRO A 93 14.93 4.47 -3.04
CA PRO A 93 15.96 4.00 -2.12
C PRO A 93 15.45 3.64 -0.73
N TYR A 94 14.36 4.27 -0.26
CA TYR A 94 13.74 3.91 1.02
C TYR A 94 13.22 2.48 0.98
N TRP A 95 12.76 1.98 -0.16
CA TRP A 95 12.14 0.66 -0.26
C TRP A 95 13.13 -0.44 -0.67
N ALA A 96 14.40 -0.08 -0.93
CA ALA A 96 15.43 -1.02 -1.36
C ALA A 96 15.85 -2.00 -0.25
N ASP A 97 15.75 -1.57 1.01
CA ASP A 97 16.03 -2.38 2.20
C ASP A 97 14.75 -2.81 2.95
N PHE A 98 13.59 -2.57 2.34
CA PHE A 98 12.32 -3.05 2.88
C PHE A 98 12.38 -4.56 3.01
N THR A 99 12.03 -5.09 4.19
CA THR A 99 12.32 -6.47 4.62
C THR A 99 11.40 -7.51 3.96
N LEU A 100 11.31 -7.48 2.64
CA LEU A 100 10.69 -8.55 1.87
C LEU A 100 11.75 -9.63 1.61
N PRO A 101 11.45 -10.90 1.88
CA PRO A 101 12.42 -11.99 1.70
C PRO A 101 12.70 -12.30 0.22
N GLY A 102 11.84 -11.85 -0.68
CA GLY A 102 12.00 -11.97 -2.12
C GLY A 102 12.82 -10.84 -2.75
N GLN A 103 13.20 -11.01 -4.01
CA GLN A 103 13.95 -9.98 -4.75
C GLN A 103 13.03 -8.79 -5.06
N VAL A 104 13.48 -7.59 -4.68
CA VAL A 104 12.83 -6.32 -5.02
C VAL A 104 13.42 -5.78 -6.32
N ASP A 105 12.57 -5.57 -7.31
CA ASP A 105 12.89 -4.89 -8.55
C ASP A 105 12.51 -3.40 -8.45
N LEU A 106 13.48 -2.54 -8.76
CA LEU A 106 13.36 -1.08 -8.69
C LEU A 106 13.41 -0.43 -10.09
N GLU A 107 13.42 -1.24 -11.17
CA GLU A 107 13.49 -0.78 -12.58
C GLU A 107 12.12 -0.45 -13.23
#